data_AF-A0A9P7K3U0-F1
#
_entry.id   AF-A0A9P7K3U0-F1
#
_cell.length_a   1.000
_cell.length_b   1.000
_cell.length_c   1.000
_cell.angle_alpha   90.00
_cell.angle_beta   90.00
_cell.angle_gamma   90.00
#
_symmetry.space_group_name_H-M   'P 1'
#
loop_
_entity.id
_entity.type
_entity.pdbx_description
1 polymer ?
#
loop_
_entity_poly.entity_id
_entity_poly.type
_entity_poly.pdbx_seq_one_letter_code
_entity_poly.pdbx_strand_id
1 'polypeptide(L)'
;MDATMATEKQSNSSQSAPPVPAFDRFLLPGFTLPLGFTPSPAKENLEPVGEGRELFLNAITGITMPLTTLREFTMLRFMNEITEKPDWNHKVFDDEIATKWRIEALSAEGQDMTENMVDWCIAELRYKANQLKPTGAISVYNGDVVKSDTAISPLLRDALKAAVAPLENIPPENQDWHPGSDDKVLDLVHPSLFPLIFGRTRTLRDEIIGLHNCIERCGDGEVLVSPTSKRSGKVNRDAGVSVCYQWLPCDVDISGGPGQAKITSYINNLHPEKHKDLYSVIE
;
A
#
# COMPACT_ATOMS: atom_id res chain seq x y z
N MET A 1 42.44 65.08 -10.87
CA MET A 1 41.37 64.44 -11.66
C MET A 1 42.10 63.69 -12.75
N ASP A 2 42.35 62.39 -12.70
CA ASP A 2 41.70 61.30 -11.96
C ASP A 2 42.75 60.30 -11.45
N ALA A 3 42.48 59.75 -10.26
CA ALA A 3 43.20 58.60 -9.72
C ALA A 3 42.44 57.34 -10.13
N THR A 4 43.02 56.54 -11.02
CA THR A 4 42.47 55.23 -11.39
C THR A 4 42.97 54.20 -10.38
N MET A 5 42.14 53.85 -9.39
CA MET A 5 42.40 52.71 -8.50
C MET A 5 42.11 51.41 -9.25
N ALA A 6 43.15 50.59 -9.44
CA ALA A 6 43.02 49.20 -9.82
C ALA A 6 42.61 48.38 -8.59
N THR A 7 41.46 47.71 -8.65
CA THR A 7 41.07 46.68 -7.67
C THR A 7 41.32 45.30 -8.26
N GLU A 8 42.23 44.56 -7.61
CA GLU A 8 42.51 43.15 -7.88
C GLU A 8 41.23 42.30 -7.71
N LYS A 9 40.85 41.55 -8.75
CA LYS A 9 39.90 40.45 -8.61
C LYS A 9 40.64 39.26 -8.00
N GLN A 10 40.45 39.02 -6.71
CA GLN A 10 40.71 37.71 -6.13
C GLN A 10 39.71 36.70 -6.71
N SER A 11 40.23 35.75 -7.49
CA SER A 11 39.48 34.59 -7.95
C SER A 11 39.19 33.68 -6.75
N ASN A 12 37.98 33.77 -6.20
CA ASN A 12 37.49 32.73 -5.30
C ASN A 12 37.22 31.48 -6.13
N SER A 13 38.13 30.50 -6.05
CA SER A 13 37.88 29.15 -6.49
C SER A 13 36.69 28.61 -5.69
N SER A 14 35.55 28.40 -6.34
CA SER A 14 34.44 27.64 -5.78
C SER A 14 34.91 26.22 -5.51
N GLN A 15 35.34 25.94 -4.28
CA GLN A 15 35.42 24.57 -3.80
C GLN A 15 33.99 24.04 -3.81
N SER A 16 33.70 23.16 -4.77
CA SER A 16 32.46 22.39 -4.77
C SER A 16 32.35 21.70 -3.42
N ALA A 17 31.24 21.94 -2.72
CA ALA A 17 30.93 21.20 -1.50
C ALA A 17 31.11 19.69 -1.79
N PRO A 18 31.72 18.92 -0.87
CA PRO A 18 31.84 17.49 -1.05
C PRO A 18 30.45 16.90 -1.33
N PRO A 19 30.33 15.93 -2.26
CA PRO A 19 29.04 15.33 -2.57
C PRO A 19 28.42 14.82 -1.27
N VAL A 20 27.17 15.20 -1.03
CA VAL A 20 26.37 14.67 0.08
C VAL A 20 26.45 13.13 -0.01
N PRO A 21 26.85 12.43 1.06
CA PRO A 21 26.95 10.97 1.01
C PRO A 21 25.60 10.41 0.54
N ALA A 22 25.65 9.54 -0.47
CA ALA A 22 24.46 8.92 -1.01
C ALA A 22 23.70 8.24 0.13
N PHE A 23 22.38 8.47 0.18
CA PHE A 23 21.55 7.74 1.11
C PHE A 23 21.70 6.25 0.83
N ASP A 24 22.05 5.49 1.85
CA ASP A 24 22.23 4.04 1.77
C ASP A 24 20.99 3.36 2.32
N ARG A 25 20.67 2.16 1.82
CA ARG A 25 19.53 1.32 2.22
C ARG A 25 19.53 0.95 3.71
N PHE A 26 20.63 1.17 4.41
CA PHE A 26 20.78 0.94 5.84
C PHE A 26 20.45 2.18 6.70
N LEU A 27 20.12 3.31 6.07
CA LEU A 27 19.59 4.50 6.72
C LEU A 27 18.08 4.36 6.90
N LEU A 28 17.66 3.76 8.03
CA LEU A 28 16.27 3.37 8.30
C LEU A 28 15.66 4.18 9.46
N PRO A 29 14.44 4.71 9.30
CA PRO A 29 13.69 5.35 10.38
C PRO A 29 13.52 4.41 11.59
N GLY A 30 13.85 4.90 12.78
CA GLY A 30 13.73 4.12 14.02
C GLY A 30 14.93 3.22 14.31
N PHE A 31 15.92 3.19 13.42
CA PHE A 31 17.19 2.49 13.64
C PHE A 31 18.39 3.46 13.59
N THR A 32 18.81 3.84 12.38
CA THR A 32 19.93 4.78 12.14
C THR A 32 19.44 6.22 11.98
N LEU A 33 18.14 6.40 11.70
CA LEU A 33 17.48 7.70 11.58
C LEU A 33 16.41 7.89 12.68
N PRO A 34 15.99 9.14 12.94
CA PRO A 34 14.80 9.39 13.76
C PRO A 34 13.58 8.61 13.27
N LEU A 35 12.73 8.12 14.18
CA LEU A 35 11.56 7.32 13.85
C LEU A 35 10.59 8.02 12.88
N GLY A 36 10.42 9.33 13.03
CA GLY A 36 9.59 10.16 12.14
C GLY A 36 10.35 10.78 10.97
N PHE A 37 11.49 10.21 10.57
CA PHE A 37 12.24 10.72 9.43
C PHE A 37 11.44 10.53 8.14
N THR A 38 11.34 11.59 7.34
CA THR A 38 10.71 11.57 6.01
C THR A 38 11.65 12.24 5.01
N PRO A 39 12.05 11.55 3.92
CA PRO A 39 12.84 12.17 2.87
C PRO A 39 12.03 13.28 2.18
N SER A 40 12.71 14.30 1.66
CA SER A 40 12.04 15.39 0.96
C SER A 40 12.91 15.98 -0.15
N PRO A 41 12.30 16.43 -1.26
CA PRO A 41 13.02 17.07 -2.35
C PRO A 41 13.54 18.44 -1.94
N ALA A 42 14.49 18.96 -2.73
CA ALA A 42 14.97 20.33 -2.57
C ALA A 42 13.82 21.33 -2.73
N LYS A 43 13.82 22.39 -1.92
CA LYS A 43 12.89 23.53 -2.02
C LYS A 43 13.71 24.80 -2.21
N GLU A 44 13.08 25.90 -2.63
CA GLU A 44 13.76 27.17 -3.03
C GLU A 44 14.88 27.65 -2.08
N ASN A 45 14.83 27.31 -0.78
CA ASN A 45 15.85 27.66 0.21
C ASN A 45 16.27 26.48 1.12
N LEU A 46 16.00 25.23 0.73
CA LEU A 46 16.31 24.05 1.53
C LEU A 46 16.91 22.95 0.66
N GLU A 47 18.06 22.45 1.08
CA GLU A 47 18.69 21.26 0.51
C GLU A 47 17.77 20.03 0.65
N PRO A 48 17.87 19.05 -0.28
CA PRO A 48 17.11 17.82 -0.18
C PRO A 48 17.47 17.04 1.09
N VAL A 49 16.47 16.35 1.66
CA VAL A 49 16.66 15.45 2.81
C VAL A 49 16.57 14.01 2.33
N GLY A 50 17.56 13.21 2.71
CA GLY A 50 17.66 11.80 2.33
C GLY A 50 17.94 11.59 0.85
N GLU A 51 17.17 10.74 0.18
CA GLU A 51 17.26 10.51 -1.27
C GLU A 51 16.76 11.69 -2.12
N GLY A 52 16.25 12.76 -1.50
CA GLY A 52 15.75 13.93 -2.23
C GLY A 52 14.47 13.67 -3.02
N ARG A 53 13.71 12.63 -2.65
CA ARG A 53 12.43 12.25 -3.24
C ARG A 53 11.37 12.20 -2.16
N GLU A 54 10.13 12.49 -2.55
CA GLU A 54 8.98 12.27 -1.67
C GLU A 54 8.71 10.76 -1.56
N LEU A 55 8.21 10.33 -0.41
CA LEU A 55 7.68 8.98 -0.26
C LEU A 55 6.48 8.80 -1.19
N PHE A 56 6.28 7.56 -1.66
CA PHE A 56 5.04 7.21 -2.33
C PHE A 56 3.85 7.50 -1.42
N LEU A 57 2.80 8.09 -1.99
CA LEU A 57 1.53 8.26 -1.30
C LEU A 57 1.04 6.89 -0.85
N ASN A 58 0.54 6.82 0.38
CA ASN A 58 0.02 5.59 0.95
C ASN A 58 -1.22 5.89 1.79
N ALA A 59 -1.93 4.84 2.21
CA ALA A 59 -3.18 4.97 2.96
C ALA A 59 -3.05 5.71 4.30
N ILE A 60 -1.83 5.85 4.84
CA ILE A 60 -1.55 6.50 6.12
C ILE A 60 -1.11 7.96 5.90
N THR A 61 -0.36 8.24 4.83
CA THR A 61 0.22 9.56 4.56
C THR A 61 0.08 9.97 3.10
N GLY A 62 -0.32 11.23 2.89
CA GLY A 62 -0.25 11.89 1.58
C GLY A 62 -1.48 11.74 0.70
N ILE A 63 -2.46 10.91 1.09
CA ILE A 63 -3.74 10.83 0.38
C ILE A 63 -4.74 11.77 1.04
N THR A 64 -5.09 12.84 0.34
CA THR A 64 -6.28 13.65 0.64
C THR A 64 -7.39 13.20 -0.27
N MET A 65 -8.37 12.49 0.31
CA MET A 65 -9.58 12.14 -0.43
C MET A 65 -10.49 13.37 -0.53
N PRO A 66 -11.14 13.60 -1.69
CA PRO A 66 -12.15 14.65 -1.77
C PRO A 66 -13.29 14.37 -0.79
N LEU A 67 -13.86 15.44 -0.22
CA LEU A 67 -15.07 15.35 0.58
C LEU A 67 -16.19 14.78 -0.30
N THR A 68 -16.60 13.54 -0.02
CA THR A 68 -17.66 12.84 -0.75
C THR A 68 -18.96 13.02 0.02
N THR A 69 -19.98 13.55 -0.66
CA THR A 69 -21.31 13.78 -0.09
C THR A 69 -22.09 12.48 0.09
N LEU A 70 -23.12 12.50 0.95
CA LEU A 70 -24.00 11.32 1.13
C LEU A 70 -24.68 10.87 -0.17
N ARG A 71 -25.00 11.82 -1.06
CA ARG A 71 -25.56 11.52 -2.39
C ARG A 71 -24.55 10.84 -3.29
N GLU A 72 -23.31 11.31 -3.33
CA GLU A 72 -22.24 10.66 -4.10
C GLU A 72 -21.96 9.25 -3.56
N PHE A 73 -21.94 9.04 -2.23
CA PHE A 73 -21.84 7.70 -1.66
C PHE A 73 -23.01 6.79 -2.07
N THR A 74 -24.22 7.34 -2.13
CA THR A 74 -25.41 6.62 -2.59
C THR A 74 -25.27 6.21 -4.06
N MET A 75 -24.79 7.12 -4.92
CA MET A 75 -24.51 6.85 -6.34
C MET A 75 -23.42 5.79 -6.54
N LEU A 76 -22.31 5.90 -5.79
CA LEU A 76 -21.22 4.93 -5.82
C LEU A 76 -21.69 3.54 -5.38
N ARG A 77 -22.49 3.45 -4.32
CA ARG A 77 -23.07 2.17 -3.87
C ARG A 77 -23.98 1.56 -4.93
N PHE A 78 -24.85 2.36 -5.54
CA PHE A 78 -25.71 1.87 -6.64
C PHE A 78 -24.88 1.34 -7.81
N MET A 79 -23.89 2.11 -8.29
CA MET A 79 -23.01 1.62 -9.37
C MET A 79 -22.26 0.35 -8.96
N ASN A 80 -21.76 0.29 -7.73
CA ASN A 80 -21.12 -0.91 -7.18
C ASN A 80 -22.04 -2.13 -7.23
N GLU A 81 -23.28 -2.01 -6.75
CA GLU A 81 -24.28 -3.09 -6.78
C GLU A 81 -24.61 -3.55 -8.21
N ILE A 82 -24.66 -2.64 -9.18
CA ILE A 82 -24.84 -3.02 -10.59
C ILE A 82 -23.62 -3.79 -11.11
N THR A 83 -22.40 -3.32 -10.80
CA THR A 83 -21.16 -3.97 -11.26
C THR A 83 -20.91 -5.35 -10.66
N GLU A 84 -21.58 -5.72 -9.55
CA GLU A 84 -21.55 -7.07 -8.97
C GLU A 84 -22.46 -8.05 -9.73
N LYS A 85 -23.37 -7.56 -10.59
CA LYS A 85 -24.28 -8.43 -11.35
C LYS A 85 -23.51 -9.08 -12.50
N PRO A 86 -23.68 -10.39 -12.75
CA PRO A 86 -23.12 -11.03 -13.94
C PRO A 86 -23.55 -10.32 -15.22
N ASP A 87 -22.63 -10.16 -16.17
CA ASP A 87 -22.85 -9.52 -17.47
C ASP A 87 -23.41 -8.10 -17.41
N TRP A 88 -23.22 -7.37 -16.29
CA TRP A 88 -23.70 -5.99 -16.15
C TRP A 88 -23.25 -5.08 -17.30
N ASN A 89 -22.04 -5.29 -17.79
CA ASN A 89 -21.40 -4.54 -18.87
C ASN A 89 -22.13 -4.70 -20.21
N HIS A 90 -22.87 -5.79 -20.41
CA HIS A 90 -23.75 -5.97 -21.57
C HIS A 90 -25.16 -5.46 -21.25
N LYS A 91 -25.68 -5.82 -20.07
CA LYS A 91 -27.05 -5.52 -19.63
C LYS A 91 -27.32 -4.02 -19.46
N VAL A 92 -26.31 -3.21 -19.18
CA VAL A 92 -26.46 -1.75 -19.05
C VAL A 92 -26.88 -1.07 -20.36
N PHE A 93 -26.66 -1.70 -21.52
CA PHE A 93 -27.09 -1.19 -22.82
C PHE A 93 -28.49 -1.66 -23.22
N ASP A 94 -29.09 -2.58 -22.46
CA ASP A 94 -30.50 -2.98 -22.61
C ASP A 94 -31.38 -1.97 -21.84
N ASP A 95 -32.17 -1.20 -22.56
CA ASP A 95 -33.00 -0.15 -21.97
C ASP A 95 -34.12 -0.72 -21.07
N GLU A 96 -34.60 -1.94 -21.31
CA GLU A 96 -35.59 -2.56 -20.42
C GLU A 96 -34.94 -2.94 -19.08
N ILE A 97 -33.71 -3.47 -19.12
CA ILE A 97 -32.97 -3.82 -17.90
C ILE A 97 -32.55 -2.55 -17.16
N ALA A 98 -32.02 -1.55 -17.84
CA ALA A 98 -31.65 -0.27 -17.24
C ALA A 98 -32.86 0.43 -16.60
N THR A 99 -34.04 0.32 -17.22
CA THR A 99 -35.29 0.84 -16.65
C THR A 99 -35.67 0.13 -15.35
N LYS A 100 -35.49 -1.19 -15.27
CA LYS A 100 -35.72 -1.95 -14.02
C LYS A 100 -34.78 -1.48 -12.90
N TRP A 101 -33.48 -1.37 -13.19
CA TRP A 101 -32.52 -0.84 -12.22
C TRP A 101 -32.83 0.60 -11.80
N ARG A 102 -33.36 1.42 -12.72
CA ARG A 102 -33.84 2.77 -12.38
C ARG A 102 -34.96 2.72 -11.36
N ILE A 103 -35.98 1.89 -11.59
CA ILE A 103 -37.13 1.74 -10.69
C ILE A 103 -36.67 1.23 -9.33
N GLU A 104 -35.79 0.22 -9.29
CA GLU A 104 -35.22 -0.33 -8.05
C GLU A 104 -34.48 0.76 -7.25
N ALA A 105 -33.64 1.55 -7.91
CA ALA A 105 -32.86 2.61 -7.26
C ALA A 105 -33.73 3.73 -6.67
N LEU A 106 -34.79 4.14 -7.39
CA LEU A 106 -35.72 5.18 -6.94
C LEU A 106 -36.69 4.69 -5.86
N SER A 107 -36.93 3.38 -5.79
CA SER A 107 -37.84 2.78 -4.80
C SER A 107 -37.13 2.29 -3.54
N ALA A 108 -35.80 2.35 -3.50
CA ALA A 108 -35.00 1.87 -2.38
C ALA A 108 -35.22 2.74 -1.13
N GLU A 109 -35.85 2.16 -0.10
CA GLU A 109 -36.09 2.85 1.17
C GLU A 109 -34.77 3.28 1.83
N GLY A 110 -34.76 4.51 2.36
CA GLY A 110 -33.60 5.07 3.06
C GLY A 110 -32.45 5.53 2.14
N GLN A 111 -32.64 5.53 0.82
CA GLN A 111 -31.67 6.09 -0.12
C GLN A 111 -32.15 7.43 -0.69
N ASP A 112 -31.34 8.49 -0.57
CA ASP A 112 -31.59 9.78 -1.21
C ASP A 112 -31.10 9.73 -2.66
N MET A 113 -31.88 9.07 -3.52
CA MET A 113 -31.60 8.88 -4.94
C MET A 113 -32.61 9.65 -5.79
N THR A 114 -32.13 10.58 -6.60
CA THR A 114 -32.98 11.33 -7.55
C THR A 114 -32.90 10.75 -8.96
N GLU A 115 -33.87 11.06 -9.81
CA GLU A 115 -33.86 10.64 -11.22
C GLU A 115 -32.57 11.04 -11.94
N ASN A 116 -32.13 12.29 -11.81
CA ASN A 116 -30.90 12.78 -12.42
C ASN A 116 -29.65 12.01 -11.95
N MET A 117 -29.63 11.59 -10.68
CA MET A 117 -28.52 10.79 -10.13
C MET A 117 -28.50 9.40 -10.77
N VAL A 118 -29.65 8.75 -10.90
CA VAL A 118 -29.74 7.44 -11.56
C VAL A 118 -29.36 7.53 -13.03
N ASP A 119 -29.87 8.56 -13.73
CA ASP A 119 -29.53 8.82 -15.13
C ASP A 119 -28.03 8.97 -15.33
N TRP A 120 -27.39 9.74 -14.45
CA TRP A 120 -25.94 9.90 -14.45
C TRP A 120 -25.23 8.57 -14.18
N CYS A 121 -25.65 7.81 -13.17
CA CYS A 121 -25.05 6.51 -12.84
C CYS A 121 -25.15 5.51 -14.00
N ILE A 122 -26.30 5.44 -14.68
CA ILE A 122 -26.48 4.55 -15.84
C ILE A 122 -25.58 5.01 -17.00
N ALA A 123 -25.47 6.31 -17.25
CA ALA A 123 -24.57 6.85 -18.26
C ALA A 123 -23.10 6.53 -17.94
N GLU A 124 -22.68 6.72 -16.69
CA GLU A 124 -21.33 6.38 -16.21
C GLU A 124 -21.06 4.87 -16.33
N LEU A 125 -22.01 4.01 -15.96
CA LEU A 125 -21.87 2.56 -16.12
C LEU A 125 -21.73 2.15 -17.59
N ARG A 126 -22.48 2.76 -18.52
CA ARG A 126 -22.31 2.55 -19.97
C ARG A 126 -20.92 2.97 -20.45
N TYR A 127 -20.41 4.09 -19.94
CA TYR A 127 -19.04 4.53 -20.22
C TYR A 127 -18.01 3.52 -19.69
N LYS A 128 -18.11 3.13 -18.41
CA LYS A 128 -17.22 2.14 -17.80
C LYS A 128 -17.26 0.78 -18.49
N ALA A 129 -18.43 0.33 -18.95
CA ALA A 129 -18.59 -0.90 -19.72
C ALA A 129 -17.79 -0.88 -21.03
N ASN A 130 -17.62 0.28 -21.66
CA ASN A 130 -16.74 0.42 -22.81
C ASN A 130 -15.26 0.40 -22.42
N GLN A 131 -14.90 0.94 -21.25
CA GLN A 131 -13.54 0.90 -20.72
C GLN A 131 -13.10 -0.48 -20.20
N LEU A 132 -14.06 -1.35 -19.87
CA LEU A 132 -13.78 -2.73 -19.49
C LEU A 132 -13.15 -3.54 -20.64
N LYS A 133 -13.51 -3.24 -21.90
CA LYS A 133 -13.07 -4.02 -23.07
C LYS A 133 -11.54 -4.07 -23.26
N PRO A 134 -10.78 -2.96 -23.19
CA PRO A 134 -9.33 -3.00 -23.36
C PRO A 134 -8.56 -3.60 -22.19
N THR A 135 -9.03 -3.41 -20.94
CA THR A 135 -8.25 -3.73 -19.73
C THR A 135 -8.76 -4.94 -18.96
N GLY A 136 -10.02 -5.36 -19.18
CA GLY A 136 -10.70 -6.34 -18.35
C GLY A 136 -11.00 -5.85 -16.92
N ALA A 137 -10.82 -4.55 -16.64
CA ALA A 137 -10.95 -3.99 -15.30
C ALA A 137 -11.58 -2.58 -15.29
N ILE A 138 -12.28 -2.23 -14.21
CA ILE A 138 -12.88 -0.91 -14.01
C ILE A 138 -12.62 -0.37 -12.60
N SER A 139 -12.48 0.95 -12.47
CA SER A 139 -12.48 1.62 -11.17
C SER A 139 -13.91 1.88 -10.72
N VAL A 140 -14.26 1.42 -9.51
CA VAL A 140 -15.63 1.50 -8.95
C VAL A 140 -15.74 2.50 -7.81
N TYR A 141 -14.68 2.68 -7.02
CA TYR A 141 -14.62 3.68 -5.96
C TYR A 141 -13.43 4.61 -6.15
N ASN A 142 -13.51 5.77 -5.50
CA ASN A 142 -12.36 6.66 -5.32
C ASN A 142 -11.26 5.94 -4.53
N GLY A 143 -10.00 6.34 -4.72
CA GLY A 143 -8.86 5.72 -4.02
C GLY A 143 -8.34 4.45 -4.70
N ASP A 144 -8.43 4.41 -6.04
CA ASP A 144 -7.87 3.37 -6.90
C ASP A 144 -8.36 1.94 -6.62
N VAL A 145 -9.63 1.81 -6.20
CA VAL A 145 -10.29 0.50 -6.07
C VAL A 145 -10.75 0.02 -7.44
N VAL A 146 -10.05 -0.98 -7.96
CA VAL A 146 -10.27 -1.59 -9.27
C VAL A 146 -10.91 -2.97 -9.12
N LYS A 147 -11.85 -3.31 -10.00
CA LYS A 147 -12.47 -4.63 -10.10
C LYS A 147 -12.18 -5.27 -11.44
N SER A 148 -12.01 -6.59 -11.42
CA SER A 148 -11.91 -7.42 -12.62
C SER A 148 -12.37 -8.84 -12.33
N ASP A 149 -13.28 -9.36 -13.14
CA ASP A 149 -13.71 -10.77 -13.08
C ASP A 149 -12.69 -11.72 -13.72
N THR A 150 -11.64 -11.18 -14.34
CA THR A 150 -10.70 -11.96 -15.18
C THR A 150 -9.24 -11.83 -14.73
N ALA A 151 -8.92 -10.91 -13.82
CA ALA A 151 -7.56 -10.73 -13.32
C ALA A 151 -7.00 -11.99 -12.66
N ILE A 152 -7.85 -12.79 -12.00
CA ILE A 152 -7.47 -14.05 -11.37
C ILE A 152 -8.08 -15.21 -12.15
N SER A 153 -7.24 -15.99 -12.84
CA SER A 153 -7.70 -17.16 -13.57
C SER A 153 -8.23 -18.25 -12.61
N PRO A 154 -9.16 -19.13 -13.06
CA PRO A 154 -9.60 -20.27 -12.25
C PRO A 154 -8.44 -21.17 -11.77
N LEU A 155 -7.44 -21.37 -12.64
CA LEU A 155 -6.23 -22.12 -12.31
C LEU A 155 -5.46 -21.47 -11.16
N LEU A 156 -5.22 -20.15 -11.22
CA LEU A 156 -4.49 -19.42 -10.18
C LEU A 156 -5.27 -19.41 -8.86
N ARG A 157 -6.60 -19.22 -8.92
CA ARG A 157 -7.48 -19.31 -7.75
C ARG A 157 -7.39 -20.69 -7.09
N ASP A 158 -7.45 -21.76 -7.86
CA ASP A 158 -7.43 -23.13 -7.33
C ASP A 158 -6.03 -23.48 -6.79
N ALA A 159 -4.96 -22.97 -7.42
CA ALA A 159 -3.60 -23.05 -6.91
C ALA A 159 -3.45 -22.30 -5.57
N LEU A 160 -4.03 -21.09 -5.45
CA LEU A 160 -4.05 -20.33 -4.19
C LEU A 160 -4.76 -21.11 -3.09
N LYS A 161 -5.96 -21.63 -3.36
CA LYS A 161 -6.70 -22.48 -2.40
C LYS A 161 -5.88 -23.68 -1.94
N ALA A 162 -5.22 -24.38 -2.86
CA ALA A 162 -4.38 -25.52 -2.51
C ALA A 162 -3.17 -25.09 -1.67
N ALA A 163 -2.53 -23.96 -1.99
CA ALA A 163 -1.35 -23.47 -1.30
C ALA A 163 -1.65 -22.91 0.11
N VAL A 164 -2.85 -22.36 0.35
CA VAL A 164 -3.28 -21.88 1.68
C VAL A 164 -3.88 -22.98 2.56
N ALA A 165 -4.35 -24.08 1.97
CA ALA A 165 -4.99 -25.18 2.71
C ALA A 165 -4.16 -25.69 3.91
N PRO A 166 -2.82 -25.79 3.89
CA PRO A 166 -2.04 -26.18 5.07
C PRO A 166 -2.09 -25.19 6.24
N LEU A 167 -2.36 -23.90 5.97
CA LEU A 167 -2.54 -22.87 7.01
C LEU A 167 -3.95 -22.94 7.61
N GLU A 168 -4.95 -23.26 6.79
CA GLU A 168 -6.36 -23.36 7.21
C GLU A 168 -6.66 -24.68 7.96
N ASN A 169 -6.10 -25.79 7.48
CA ASN A 169 -6.36 -27.14 8.00
C ASN A 169 -5.43 -27.51 9.17
N ILE A 170 -5.38 -26.63 10.17
CA ILE A 170 -4.70 -26.88 11.44
C ILE A 170 -5.71 -27.33 12.52
N PRO A 171 -5.26 -27.94 13.63
CA PRO A 171 -6.16 -28.33 14.71
C PRO A 171 -7.00 -27.13 15.21
N PRO A 172 -8.31 -27.31 15.50
CA PRO A 172 -9.20 -26.20 15.86
C PRO A 172 -8.70 -25.32 17.01
N GLU A 173 -7.99 -25.91 17.98
CA GLU A 173 -7.39 -25.20 19.11
C GLU A 173 -6.27 -24.22 18.72
N ASN A 174 -5.72 -24.35 17.51
CA ASN A 174 -4.68 -23.49 16.96
C ASN A 174 -5.21 -22.49 15.92
N GLN A 175 -6.51 -22.53 15.60
CA GLN A 175 -7.12 -21.60 14.65
C GLN A 175 -7.22 -20.20 15.26
N ASP A 176 -6.67 -19.21 14.55
CA ASP A 176 -6.67 -17.81 14.96
C ASP A 176 -7.90 -17.09 14.40
N TRP A 177 -9.02 -17.17 15.11
CA TRP A 177 -10.27 -16.52 14.71
C TRP A 177 -10.22 -15.02 15.04
N HIS A 178 -10.53 -14.20 14.04
CA HIS A 178 -10.47 -12.75 14.17
C HIS A 178 -11.39 -12.27 15.31
N PRO A 179 -10.88 -11.48 16.26
CA PRO A 179 -11.69 -11.00 17.39
C PRO A 179 -12.95 -10.26 16.93
N GLY A 180 -14.10 -10.64 17.47
CA GLY A 180 -15.39 -10.01 17.14
C GLY A 180 -15.99 -10.44 15.80
N SER A 181 -15.48 -11.49 15.16
CA SER A 181 -16.02 -12.00 13.89
C SER A 181 -17.14 -13.05 14.05
N ASP A 182 -17.46 -13.49 15.27
CA ASP A 182 -18.29 -14.68 15.54
C ASP A 182 -17.78 -15.94 14.82
N ASP A 183 -16.47 -16.18 14.83
CA ASP A 183 -15.82 -17.32 14.17
C ASP A 183 -16.12 -17.40 12.66
N LYS A 184 -16.19 -16.24 11.99
CA LYS A 184 -16.44 -16.13 10.53
C LYS A 184 -15.20 -15.74 9.74
N VAL A 185 -14.19 -15.19 10.39
CA VAL A 185 -12.95 -14.72 9.75
C VAL A 185 -11.79 -15.41 10.42
N LEU A 186 -11.10 -16.27 9.68
CA LEU A 186 -9.91 -16.98 10.14
C LEU A 186 -8.66 -16.27 9.62
N ASP A 187 -7.79 -15.86 10.54
CA ASP A 187 -6.55 -15.15 10.22
C ASP A 187 -5.43 -16.14 9.90
N LEU A 188 -5.23 -16.45 8.60
CA LEU A 188 -4.18 -17.39 8.17
C LEU A 188 -2.78 -16.78 8.27
N VAL A 189 -2.66 -15.51 7.92
CA VAL A 189 -1.43 -14.71 8.02
C VAL A 189 -1.85 -13.34 8.52
N HIS A 190 -1.44 -12.99 9.75
CA HIS A 190 -1.86 -11.74 10.38
C HIS A 190 -0.67 -10.82 10.63
N PRO A 191 -0.70 -9.54 10.19
CA PRO A 191 0.45 -8.63 10.28
C PRO A 191 0.86 -8.29 11.72
N SER A 192 -0.05 -8.40 12.69
CA SER A 192 0.25 -8.20 14.11
C SER A 192 0.86 -9.42 14.80
N LEU A 193 1.00 -10.57 14.12
CA LEU A 193 1.76 -11.70 14.66
C LEU A 193 3.24 -11.45 14.39
N PHE A 194 4.10 -11.65 15.38
CA PHE A 194 5.55 -11.41 15.26
C PHE A 194 5.95 -10.01 14.74
N PRO A 195 5.35 -8.92 15.25
CA PRO A 195 5.73 -7.57 14.83
C PRO A 195 7.16 -7.28 15.30
N LEU A 196 7.77 -6.26 14.72
CA LEU A 196 8.94 -5.65 15.33
C LEU A 196 8.53 -5.12 16.70
N ILE A 197 9.30 -5.46 17.71
CA ILE A 197 9.18 -4.98 19.10
C ILE A 197 10.51 -4.36 19.50
N PHE A 198 10.51 -3.07 19.80
CA PHE A 198 11.70 -2.39 20.28
C PHE A 198 12.14 -2.95 21.64
N GLY A 199 13.45 -3.06 21.84
CA GLY A 199 14.06 -3.71 23.00
C GLY A 199 14.07 -5.24 22.94
N ARG A 200 13.53 -5.85 21.87
CA ARG A 200 13.50 -7.31 21.68
C ARG A 200 13.97 -7.75 20.29
N THR A 201 13.45 -7.11 19.24
CA THR A 201 13.75 -7.47 17.85
C THR A 201 15.18 -7.11 17.51
N ARG A 202 15.82 -7.94 16.70
CA ARG A 202 17.20 -7.74 16.28
C ARG A 202 17.26 -7.26 14.84
N THR A 203 18.27 -6.45 14.53
CA THR A 203 18.51 -5.88 13.19
C THR A 203 19.98 -5.97 12.82
N LEU A 204 20.26 -6.08 11.52
CA LEU A 204 21.60 -5.97 10.96
C LEU A 204 21.88 -4.51 10.57
N ARG A 205 23.15 -4.08 10.66
CA ARG A 205 23.57 -2.70 10.35
C ARG A 205 23.90 -2.49 8.88
N ASP A 206 24.49 -3.50 8.26
CA ASP A 206 25.24 -3.39 7.01
C ASP A 206 24.98 -4.59 6.08
N GLU A 207 24.00 -5.43 6.43
CA GLU A 207 23.65 -6.62 5.68
C GLU A 207 22.13 -6.73 5.49
N ILE A 208 21.70 -7.32 4.36
CA ILE A 208 20.30 -7.65 4.11
C ILE A 208 20.09 -9.15 4.25
N ILE A 209 18.99 -9.49 4.89
CA ILE A 209 18.46 -10.84 4.97
C ILE A 209 17.48 -11.01 3.81
N GLY A 210 17.78 -11.96 2.92
CA GLY A 210 16.90 -12.36 1.83
C GLY A 210 16.03 -13.55 2.20
N LEU A 211 15.13 -13.92 1.28
CA LEU A 211 14.18 -15.02 1.46
C LEU A 211 14.87 -16.37 1.75
N HIS A 212 16.02 -16.63 1.12
CA HIS A 212 16.72 -17.92 1.18
C HIS A 212 17.60 -18.10 2.42
N ASN A 213 18.06 -17.01 3.05
CA ASN A 213 18.95 -17.08 4.22
C ASN A 213 18.27 -16.59 5.52
N CYS A 214 17.00 -16.18 5.48
CA CYS A 214 16.32 -15.63 6.65
C CYS A 214 16.21 -16.59 7.85
N ILE A 215 16.09 -17.89 7.61
CA ILE A 215 16.02 -18.89 8.68
C ILE A 215 17.38 -19.09 9.35
N GLU A 216 18.45 -19.23 8.55
CA GLU A 216 19.81 -19.43 9.05
C GLU A 216 20.33 -18.22 9.84
N ARG A 217 19.91 -17.02 9.44
CA ARG A 217 20.30 -15.74 10.05
C ARG A 217 19.38 -15.34 11.22
N CYS A 218 18.46 -16.22 11.64
CA CYS A 218 17.52 -15.92 12.71
C CYS A 218 18.28 -15.69 14.04
N GLY A 219 18.09 -14.52 14.64
CA GLY A 219 18.75 -14.13 15.89
C GLY A 219 20.06 -13.37 15.72
N ASP A 220 20.54 -13.17 14.49
CA ASP A 220 21.71 -12.33 14.24
C ASP A 220 21.46 -10.84 14.51
N GLY A 221 22.54 -10.06 14.56
CA GLY A 221 22.49 -8.60 14.67
C GLY A 221 22.47 -8.07 16.10
N GLU A 222 21.97 -6.85 16.26
CA GLU A 222 21.85 -6.19 17.55
C GLU A 222 20.38 -5.91 17.90
N VAL A 223 20.08 -5.86 19.19
CA VAL A 223 18.72 -5.55 19.64
C VAL A 223 18.42 -4.08 19.32
N LEU A 224 17.34 -3.85 18.58
CA LEU A 224 16.83 -2.52 18.28
C LEU A 224 16.45 -1.81 19.57
N VAL A 225 17.10 -0.69 19.85
CA VAL A 225 16.77 0.13 21.01
C VAL A 225 15.52 0.95 20.71
N SER A 226 14.59 1.05 21.66
CA SER A 226 13.43 1.92 21.51
C SER A 226 13.87 3.36 21.24
N PRO A 227 13.32 4.01 20.19
CA PRO A 227 13.54 5.43 19.95
C PRO A 227 13.12 6.19 21.20
N THR A 228 14.09 6.73 21.95
CA THR A 228 13.77 7.47 23.17
C THR A 228 12.89 8.66 22.81
N SER A 229 11.80 8.89 23.56
CA SER A 229 10.93 10.07 23.40
C SER A 229 11.66 11.41 23.62
N LYS A 230 12.96 11.36 23.96
CA LYS A 230 13.84 12.48 24.29
C LYS A 230 14.94 12.65 23.25
N ARG A 231 14.56 12.80 21.98
CA ARG A 231 15.32 13.63 21.04
C ARG A 231 14.40 14.75 20.56
N SER A 232 14.78 15.95 20.96
CA SER A 232 14.21 17.24 20.61
C SER A 232 13.61 17.29 19.20
N GLY A 233 12.30 17.42 19.17
CA GLY A 233 11.47 17.50 17.98
C GLY A 233 10.12 16.95 18.38
N LYS A 234 9.04 17.70 18.16
CA LYS A 234 7.68 17.18 18.37
C LYS A 234 7.60 15.88 17.56
N VAL A 235 7.66 14.71 18.22
CA VAL A 235 7.22 13.48 17.58
C VAL A 235 5.78 13.79 17.21
N ASN A 236 5.54 13.92 15.91
CA ASN A 236 4.21 14.20 15.41
C ASN A 236 3.40 12.95 15.73
N ARG A 237 2.75 12.94 16.90
CA ARG A 237 1.89 11.82 17.35
C ARG A 237 0.78 11.55 16.33
N ASP A 238 0.54 12.50 15.44
CA ASP A 238 -0.41 12.45 14.34
C ASP A 238 0.01 11.51 13.19
N ALA A 239 1.24 10.97 13.19
CA ALA A 239 1.74 10.12 12.10
C ALA A 239 1.44 8.61 12.25
N GLY A 240 0.74 8.17 13.31
CA GLY A 240 0.37 6.76 13.49
C GLY A 240 1.54 5.81 13.77
N VAL A 241 2.71 6.32 14.18
CA VAL A 241 3.93 5.50 14.39
C VAL A 241 4.10 5.14 15.87
N SER A 242 4.12 3.85 16.18
CA SER A 242 4.34 3.32 17.54
C SER A 242 5.84 3.27 17.91
N VAL A 243 6.16 3.72 19.12
CA VAL A 243 7.54 3.64 19.70
C VAL A 243 7.82 2.29 20.38
N CYS A 244 6.83 1.41 20.40
CA CYS A 244 6.88 0.10 21.05
C CYS A 244 6.99 -1.04 20.04
N TYR A 245 6.26 -0.94 18.92
CA TYR A 245 6.17 -2.00 17.92
C TYR A 245 5.83 -1.45 16.53
N GLN A 246 6.18 -2.20 15.49
CA GLN A 246 5.86 -1.89 14.08
C GLN A 246 5.50 -3.17 13.32
N TRP A 247 4.57 -3.09 12.38
CA TRP A 247 4.36 -4.18 11.42
C TRP A 247 5.56 -4.30 10.49
N LEU A 248 5.93 -5.54 10.16
CA LEU A 248 7.03 -5.82 9.25
C LEU A 248 6.46 -6.14 7.85
N PRO A 249 6.80 -5.35 6.82
CA PRO A 249 6.45 -5.70 5.45
C PRO A 249 7.34 -6.85 4.95
N CYS A 250 6.97 -7.43 3.82
CA CYS A 250 7.90 -8.16 2.96
C CYS A 250 8.32 -7.27 1.79
N ASP A 251 9.54 -7.48 1.33
CA ASP A 251 10.09 -6.76 0.18
C ASP A 251 9.76 -7.49 -1.11
N VAL A 252 9.37 -6.71 -2.13
CA VAL A 252 9.04 -7.22 -3.45
C VAL A 252 9.86 -6.47 -4.49
N ASP A 253 10.64 -7.19 -5.29
CA ASP A 253 11.33 -6.67 -6.45
C ASP A 253 10.38 -6.66 -7.65
N ILE A 254 10.15 -5.48 -8.22
CA ILE A 254 9.31 -5.25 -9.40
C ILE A 254 10.10 -4.71 -10.59
N SER A 255 11.44 -4.72 -10.52
CA SER A 255 12.32 -4.17 -11.54
C SER A 255 12.31 -4.95 -12.86
N GLY A 256 11.90 -6.23 -12.83
CA GLY A 256 11.78 -7.08 -14.01
C GLY A 256 10.67 -6.68 -15.00
N GLY A 257 9.75 -5.79 -14.61
CA GLY A 257 8.62 -5.38 -15.42
C GLY A 257 7.37 -6.24 -15.19
N PRO A 258 6.33 -6.10 -16.06
CA PRO A 258 5.04 -6.73 -15.85
C PRO A 258 5.14 -8.27 -15.71
N GLY A 259 4.55 -8.81 -14.65
CA GLY A 259 4.51 -10.26 -14.38
C GLY A 259 5.83 -10.87 -13.88
N GLN A 260 6.79 -10.03 -13.45
CA GLN A 260 8.10 -10.48 -12.94
C GLN A 260 8.35 -10.03 -11.50
N ALA A 261 7.29 -9.76 -10.75
CA ALA A 261 7.40 -9.46 -9.33
C ALA A 261 8.02 -10.65 -8.58
N LYS A 262 8.94 -10.38 -7.66
CA LYS A 262 9.59 -11.41 -6.84
C LYS A 262 9.65 -11.00 -5.39
N ILE A 263 9.23 -11.89 -4.50
CA ILE A 263 9.34 -11.68 -3.07
C ILE A 263 10.79 -11.93 -2.65
N THR A 264 11.46 -10.91 -2.13
CA THR A 264 12.89 -10.96 -1.83
C THR A 264 13.20 -11.14 -0.34
N SER A 265 12.24 -10.89 0.54
CA SER A 265 12.32 -11.17 1.97
C SER A 265 11.11 -11.97 2.46
N TYR A 266 11.19 -12.56 3.65
CA TYR A 266 10.11 -13.42 4.14
C TYR A 266 8.80 -12.64 4.35
N ILE A 267 7.68 -13.25 4.01
CA ILE A 267 6.36 -12.83 4.46
C ILE A 267 6.27 -13.17 5.95
N ASN A 268 5.98 -12.17 6.77
CA ASN A 268 5.85 -12.34 8.21
C ASN A 268 4.81 -13.44 8.54
N ASN A 269 5.14 -14.32 9.48
CA ASN A 269 4.37 -15.52 9.82
C ASN A 269 4.23 -16.59 8.71
N LEU A 270 5.01 -16.52 7.61
CA LEU A 270 4.95 -17.52 6.55
C LEU A 270 6.33 -18.12 6.24
N HIS A 271 6.56 -19.36 6.70
CA HIS A 271 7.85 -20.03 6.54
C HIS A 271 8.17 -20.28 5.05
N PRO A 272 9.30 -19.77 4.52
CA PRO A 272 9.59 -19.77 3.08
C PRO A 272 9.80 -21.16 2.48
N GLU A 273 10.42 -22.09 3.21
CA GLU A 273 10.61 -23.45 2.71
C GLU A 273 9.35 -24.31 2.79
N LYS A 274 8.59 -24.22 3.90
CA LYS A 274 7.38 -25.01 4.12
C LYS A 274 6.22 -24.58 3.22
N HIS A 275 6.15 -23.28 2.89
CA HIS A 275 5.07 -22.68 2.10
C HIS A 275 5.57 -22.13 0.76
N LYS A 276 6.62 -22.72 0.19
CA LYS A 276 7.24 -22.29 -1.07
C LYS A 276 6.23 -22.13 -2.22
N ASP A 277 5.26 -23.04 -2.29
CA ASP A 277 4.20 -22.99 -3.31
C ASP A 277 3.31 -21.76 -3.12
N LEU A 278 3.03 -21.34 -1.87
CA LEU A 278 2.26 -20.14 -1.60
C LEU A 278 3.01 -18.87 -1.99
N TYR A 279 4.32 -18.78 -1.73
CA TYR A 279 5.14 -17.68 -2.26
C TYR A 279 5.06 -17.61 -3.78
N SER A 280 5.17 -18.75 -4.46
CA SER A 280 5.13 -18.83 -5.92
C SER A 280 3.77 -18.45 -6.53
N VAL A 281 2.68 -18.59 -5.77
CA VAL A 281 1.33 -18.21 -6.18
C VAL A 281 1.03 -16.73 -5.91
N ILE A 282 1.69 -16.13 -4.92
CA ILE A 282 1.55 -14.70 -4.61
C ILE A 282 2.32 -13.83 -5.63
N GLU A 283 3.48 -14.32 -6.12
CA GLU A 283 4.27 -13.71 -7.20
C GLU A 283 3.56 -13.72 -8.57
#